data_AF-A0A9Q2CZH5-F1
#
_entry.id   AF-A0A9Q2CZH5-F1
#
_cell.length_a   1.000
_cell.length_b   1.000
_cell.length_c   1.000
_cell.angle_alpha   90.00
_cell.angle_beta   90.00
_cell.angle_gamma   90.00
#
_symmetry.space_group_name_H-M   'P 1'
#
loop_
_entity.id
_entity.type
_entity.pdbx_description
1 polymer ?
#
loop_
_entity_poly.entity_id
_entity_poly.type
_entity_poly.pdbx_seq_one_letter_code
_entity_poly.pdbx_strand_id
1 'polypeptide(L)' 'MFDISRMDLMWVSFYSMGAMALAALLIYIARYKMPYRLVSIILSIAAWLLLIFSFITMILVLGGSSHA' A
#
# COMPACT_ATOMS: atom_id res chain seq x y z
N MET A 1 6.31 -21.45 8.87
CA MET A 1 4.91 -21.20 9.27
C MET A 1 5.00 -20.01 10.20
N PHE A 2 4.59 -18.82 9.77
CA PHE A 2 4.84 -17.60 10.54
C PHE A 2 3.88 -17.55 11.72
N ASP A 3 4.40 -17.62 12.94
CA ASP A 3 3.64 -17.44 14.20
C ASP A 3 3.32 -15.94 14.35
N ILE A 4 2.34 -15.46 13.59
CA ILE A 4 1.90 -14.06 13.60
C ILE A 4 0.59 -13.99 14.39
N SER A 5 0.57 -13.17 15.44
CA SER A 5 -0.63 -12.96 16.25
C SER A 5 -1.76 -12.35 15.42
N ARG A 6 -3.03 -12.66 15.75
CA ARG A 6 -4.20 -12.06 15.09
C ARG A 6 -4.18 -10.54 15.16
N MET A 7 -3.62 -9.98 16.23
CA MET A 7 -3.45 -8.54 16.38
C MET A 7 -2.47 -7.99 15.32
N ASP A 8 -1.36 -8.67 15.07
CA ASP A 8 -0.36 -8.25 14.08
C ASP A 8 -0.92 -8.33 12.65
N LEU A 9 -1.70 -9.37 12.32
CA LEU A 9 -2.41 -9.47 11.03
C LEU A 9 -3.38 -8.30 10.80
N MET A 10 -4.03 -7.83 11.87
CA MET A 10 -4.94 -6.68 11.81
C MET A 10 -4.18 -5.39 11.54
N TRP A 11 -3.06 -5.17 12.23
CA TRP A 11 -2.19 -4.02 12.00
C TRP A 11 -1.60 -4.01 10.59
N VAL A 12 -1.12 -5.15 10.09
CA VAL A 12 -0.61 -5.29 8.72
C VAL A 12 -1.68 -4.92 7.69
N SER A 13 -2.93 -5.38 7.90
CA SER A 13 -4.07 -5.01 7.06
C SER A 13 -4.34 -3.49 7.06
N PHE A 14 -4.19 -2.85 8.23
CA PHE A 14 -4.33 -1.40 8.38
C PHE A 14 -3.24 -0.64 7.61
N TYR A 15 -2.00 -1.13 7.66
CA TYR A 15 -0.89 -0.57 6.88
C TYR A 15 -1.11 -0.73 5.37
N SER A 16 -1.63 -1.88 4.90
CA SER A 16 -1.96 -2.10 3.48
C SER A 16 -3.06 -1.14 3.00
N MET A 17 -4.17 -1.02 3.75
CA MET A 17 -5.26 -0.12 3.39
C MET A 17 -4.81 1.35 3.42
N GLY A 18 -4.02 1.73 4.42
CA GLY A 18 -3.44 3.07 4.52
C GLY A 18 -2.52 3.39 3.35
N ALA A 19 -1.67 2.44 2.94
CA ALA A 19 -0.77 2.61 1.80
C ALA A 19 -1.53 2.70 0.46
N MET A 20 -2.63 1.95 0.27
CA MET A 20 -3.48 2.09 -0.91
C MET A 20 -4.20 3.45 -0.95
N ALA A 21 -4.73 3.91 0.18
CA ALA A 21 -5.37 5.22 0.28
C ALA A 21 -4.37 6.37 0.02
N LEU A 22 -3.17 6.26 0.57
CA LEU A 22 -2.08 7.20 0.29
C LEU A 22 -1.68 7.19 -1.19
N ALA A 23 -1.54 6.01 -1.78
CA ALA A 23 -1.24 5.88 -3.21
C ALA A 23 -2.31 6.55 -4.09
N ALA A 24 -3.60 6.38 -3.76
CA ALA A 24 -4.69 7.03 -4.47
C ALA A 24 -4.60 8.56 -4.38
N LEU A 25 -4.32 9.11 -3.19
CA LEU A 25 -4.10 10.55 -3.00
C LEU A 25 -2.88 11.07 -3.78
N LEU A 26 -1.77 10.34 -3.74
CA LEU A 26 -0.54 10.68 -4.46
C LEU A 26 -0.78 10.72 -5.98
N ILE A 27 -1.50 9.74 -6.54
CA ILE A 27 -1.86 9.72 -7.97
C ILE A 27 -2.81 10.86 -8.31
N TYR A 28 -3.78 11.17 -7.44
CA TYR A 28 -4.69 12.28 -7.64
C TYR A 28 -3.93 13.61 -7.72
N ILE A 29 -3.03 13.86 -6.77
CA ILE A 29 -2.20 15.07 -6.76
C ILE A 29 -1.30 15.10 -8.00
N ALA A 30 -0.65 13.98 -8.34
CA ALA A 30 0.24 13.86 -9.49
C ALA A 30 -0.46 14.17 -10.82
N ARG A 31 -1.74 13.79 -10.98
CA ARG A 31 -2.49 13.95 -12.24
C ARG A 31 -3.23 15.27 -12.35
N TYR A 32 -3.80 15.78 -11.26
CA TYR A 32 -4.75 16.90 -11.32
C TYR A 32 -4.20 18.22 -10.76
N LYS A 33 -3.22 18.16 -9.85
CA LYS A 33 -2.69 19.37 -9.18
C LYS A 33 -1.27 19.74 -9.59
N MET A 34 -0.54 18.86 -10.28
CA MET A 34 0.87 19.07 -10.60
C MET A 34 1.08 19.57 -12.04
N PRO A 35 1.51 20.83 -12.25
CA PRO A 35 1.80 21.35 -13.59
C PRO A 35 3.14 20.85 -14.15
N TYR A 36 4.05 20.38 -13.29
CA TYR A 36 5.39 19.93 -13.68
C TYR A 36 5.42 18.42 -13.96
N ARG A 37 5.74 18.07 -15.21
CA ARG A 37 5.75 16.67 -15.69
C ARG A 37 6.71 15.77 -14.91
N LEU A 38 7.89 16.28 -14.53
CA LEU A 38 8.89 15.50 -13.76
C LEU A 38 8.39 15.14 -12.35
N VAL A 39 7.78 16.09 -11.65
CA VAL A 39 7.26 15.88 -10.29
C VAL A 39 6.08 14.91 -10.32
N SER A 40 5.21 15.01 -11.33
CA SER A 40 4.11 14.05 -11.54
C SER A 40 4.61 12.62 -11.75
N ILE A 41 5.71 12.44 -12.49
CA ILE A 41 6.34 11.12 -12.69
C ILE A 41 6.87 10.56 -11.37
N ILE A 42 7.60 11.37 -10.59
CA ILE A 42 8.16 10.92 -9.30
C ILE A 42 7.05 10.53 -8.32
N LEU A 43 5.98 11.33 -8.22
CA LEU A 43 4.83 11.02 -7.37
C LEU A 43 4.09 9.75 -7.84
N SER A 44 3.99 9.55 -9.16
CA SER A 44 3.38 8.34 -9.72
C SER A 44 4.22 7.09 -9.43
N ILE A 45 5.56 7.20 -9.48
CA ILE A 45 6.47 6.12 -9.11
C ILE A 45 6.32 5.81 -7.61
N ALA A 46 6.29 6.83 -6.74
CA ALA A 46 6.08 6.64 -5.30
C ALA A 46 4.74 5.96 -4.99
N ALA A 47 3.67 6.34 -5.68
CA ALA A 47 2.38 5.68 -5.54
C ALA A 47 2.41 4.22 -6.01
N TRP A 48 3.11 3.92 -7.11
CA TRP A 48 3.28 2.55 -7.58
C TRP A 48 4.04 1.68 -6.57
N LEU A 49 5.08 2.22 -5.93
CA LEU A 49 5.80 1.50 -4.87
C LEU A 49 4.90 1.21 -3.67
N LEU A 50 4.05 2.16 -3.27
CA LEU A 50 3.06 1.96 -2.20
C LEU A 50 2.01 0.90 -2.56
N LEU A 51 1.55 0.85 -3.81
CA LEU A 51 0.62 -0.18 -4.26
C LEU A 51 1.28 -1.57 -4.26
N ILE A 52 2.53 -1.68 -4.71
CA ILE A 52 3.29 -2.94 -4.65
C ILE A 52 3.49 -3.38 -3.20
N PHE A 53 3.84 -2.47 -2.30
CA PHE A 53 3.97 -2.75 -0.88
C PHE A 53 2.65 -3.24 -0.27
N SER A 54 1.54 -2.60 -0.62
CA SER A 54 0.19 -3.00 -0.18
C SER A 54 -0.18 -4.39 -0.70
N PHE A 55 0.21 -4.71 -1.93
CA PHE A 55 -0.04 -6.01 -2.54
C PHE A 55 0.75 -7.13 -1.85
N ILE A 56 2.04 -6.90 -1.56
CA ILE A 56 2.88 -7.88 -0.86
C ILE A 56 2.36 -8.13 0.57
N THR A 57 1.99 -7.06 1.28
CA THR A 57 1.44 -7.17 2.64
C THR A 57 0.10 -7.90 2.68
N MET A 58 -0.74 -7.76 1.66
CA MET A 58 -1.97 -8.54 1.51
C MET A 58 -1.71 -10.05 1.42
N ILE A 59 -0.64 -10.49 0.76
CA ILE A 59 -0.26 -11.92 0.71
C ILE A 59 0.08 -12.44 2.10
N LEU A 60 0.75 -11.64 2.93
CA LEU A 60 1.06 -11.99 4.33
C LEU A 60 -0.22 -12.15 5.17
N VAL A 61 -1.19 -11.25 4.99
CA VAL A 61 -2.48 -11.30 5.70
C VAL A 61 -3.27 -12.54 5.30
N LEU A 62 -3.38 -12.82 4.00
CA LEU A 62 -4.11 -13.98 3.48
C LEU A 62 -3.46 -15.29 3.94
N GLY A 63 -2.14 -15.40 3.86
CA GLY A 63 -1.38 -16.58 4.29
C GLY A 63 -1.43 -16.82 5.81
N GLY A 64 -1.43 -15.77 6.62
CA GLY A 64 -1.55 -15.88 8.08
C GLY A 64 -2.97 -16.23 8.56
N SER A 65 -4.00 -15.84 7.80
CA SER A 65 -5.41 -16.11 8.15
C SER A 65 -5.86 -17.56 7.95
N SER A 66 -5.15 -18.34 7.12
CA SER A 66 -5.54 -19.71 6.74
C SER A 66 -5.17 -20.79 7.77
N HIS A 67 -4.39 -20.44 8.79
CA HIS A 67 -3.97 -21.36 9.87
C HIS A 67 -4.68 -21.08 11.20
N ALA A 68 -5.79 -20.33 11.18
CA ALA A 68 -6.43 -19.74 12.35
C ALA A 68 -7.90 -20.14 12.53
#